data_AF-A0A699VA49-F1
#
_entry.id   AF-A0A699VA49-F1
#
_cell.length_a   1.000
_cell.length_b   1.000
_cell.length_c   1.000
_cell.angle_alpha   90.00
_cell.angle_beta   90.00
_cell.angle_gamma   90.00
#
_symmetry.space_group_name_H-M   'P 1'
#
loop_
_entity.id
_entity.type
_entity.pdbx_description
1 polymer ?
#
loop_
_entity_poly.entity_id
_entity_poly.type
_entity_poly.pdbx_seq_one_letter_code
_entity_poly.pdbx_strand_id
1 'polypeptide(L)'
;MRIASINGKRYILVIVDDYSRYTWAEAIATACLTQNHSIIHRRFNKTPYELINDRKPDISFLYVFGALCYPKNDREDIGKLGATGDIGFFIGYSADSCAYRIY
;
A
#
# COMPACT_ATOMS: atom_id res chain seq x y z
N MET A 1 -11.29 22.37 -2.92
CA MET A 1 -10.94 21.67 -4.18
C MET A 1 -11.30 20.19 -4.03
N ARG A 2 -12.17 19.61 -4.87
CA ARG A 2 -12.63 18.21 -4.76
C ARG A 2 -11.82 17.31 -5.70
N ILE A 3 -10.91 16.51 -5.17
CA ILE A 3 -10.07 15.61 -5.98
C ILE A 3 -10.92 14.39 -6.38
N ALA A 4 -10.95 14.07 -7.67
CA ALA A 4 -11.60 12.88 -8.18
C ALA A 4 -10.66 11.68 -8.06
N SER A 5 -11.21 10.51 -7.82
CA SER A 5 -10.44 9.28 -7.62
C SER A 5 -11.20 8.09 -8.21
N ILE A 6 -10.46 7.05 -8.59
CA ILE A 6 -11.04 5.79 -9.07
C ILE A 6 -12.09 5.28 -8.06
N ASN A 7 -13.25 4.86 -8.56
CA ASN A 7 -14.40 4.38 -7.78
C ASN A 7 -14.98 5.41 -6.78
N GLY A 8 -14.63 6.69 -6.88
CA GLY A 8 -15.10 7.74 -5.97
C GLY A 8 -14.57 7.64 -4.54
N LYS A 9 -13.64 6.71 -4.27
CA LYS A 9 -13.03 6.51 -2.94
C LYS A 9 -12.04 7.63 -2.66
N ARG A 10 -11.99 8.12 -1.42
CA ARG A 10 -10.96 9.08 -0.99
C ARG A 10 -9.88 8.31 -0.27
N TYR A 11 -8.67 8.36 -0.81
CA TYR A 11 -7.50 7.78 -0.19
C TYR A 11 -6.84 8.89 0.63
N ILE A 12 -6.88 8.77 1.96
CA ILE A 12 -6.25 9.69 2.90
C ILE A 12 -5.24 8.85 3.67
N LEU A 13 -3.96 9.22 3.60
CA LEU A 13 -2.95 8.64 4.47
C LEU A 13 -3.02 9.37 5.81
N VAL A 14 -3.51 8.69 6.84
CA VAL A 14 -3.48 9.19 8.21
C VAL A 14 -2.39 8.39 8.93
N ILE A 15 -1.31 9.07 9.30
CA ILE A 15 -0.22 8.49 10.10
C ILE A 15 -0.56 8.77 11.57
N VAL A 16 -0.93 7.74 12.32
CA VAL A 16 -1.10 7.82 13.79
C VAL A 16 -0.21 6.74 14.41
N ASP A 17 1.10 6.99 14.56
CA ASP A 17 1.92 6.14 15.44
C ASP A 17 3.36 6.63 15.73
N ASP A 18 3.90 6.15 16.84
CA ASP A 18 5.27 6.26 17.36
C ASP A 18 6.32 5.55 16.46
N TYR A 19 5.89 4.66 15.56
CA TYR A 19 6.72 3.98 14.55
C TYR A 19 7.14 4.88 13.38
N SER A 20 6.49 6.03 13.22
CA SER A 20 6.69 6.97 12.10
C SER A 20 8.15 7.37 11.89
N ARG A 21 8.96 7.47 12.95
CA ARG A 21 10.37 7.92 12.84
C ARG A 21 11.25 6.99 12.01
N TYR A 22 10.96 5.69 11.97
CA TYR A 22 11.77 4.71 11.24
C TYR A 22 11.13 4.29 9.90
N THR A 23 9.83 4.53 9.72
CA THR A 23 9.08 4.09 8.53
C THR A 23 8.57 5.24 7.66
N TRP A 24 8.96 6.50 7.95
CA TRP A 24 8.49 7.68 7.20
C TRP A 24 8.77 7.61 5.70
N ALA A 25 9.91 7.04 5.28
CA ALA A 25 10.23 6.89 3.87
C ALA A 25 9.25 5.94 3.16
N GLU A 26 8.88 4.83 3.80
CA GLU A 26 7.89 3.87 3.30
C GLU A 26 6.47 4.48 3.28
N ALA A 27 6.16 5.32 4.27
CA ALA A 27 4.89 6.05 4.32
C ALA A 27 4.75 7.01 3.13
N ILE A 28 5.80 7.78 2.83
CA ILE A 28 5.84 8.68 1.66
C ILE A 28 5.73 7.88 0.37
N ALA A 29 6.50 6.80 0.22
CA ALA A 29 6.44 5.94 -0.97
C ALA A 29 5.03 5.37 -1.19
N THR A 30 4.41 4.86 -0.13
CA THR A 30 3.03 4.34 -0.15
C THR A 30 2.02 5.42 -0.51
N ALA A 31 2.17 6.63 0.03
CA ALA A 31 1.34 7.78 -0.31
C ALA A 31 1.45 8.13 -1.81
N CYS A 32 2.67 8.23 -2.33
CA CYS A 32 2.94 8.56 -3.72
C CYS A 32 2.37 7.48 -4.65
N LEU A 33 2.57 6.20 -4.35
CA LEU A 33 2.03 5.10 -5.14
C LEU A 33 0.50 5.14 -5.19
N THR A 34 -0.13 5.29 -4.02
CA THR A 34 -1.59 5.38 -3.91
C THR A 34 -2.12 6.56 -4.72
N GLN A 35 -1.50 7.73 -4.61
CA GLN A 35 -1.91 8.92 -5.34
C GLN A 35 -1.74 8.73 -6.86
N ASN A 36 -0.60 8.20 -7.30
CA ASN A 36 -0.30 7.98 -8.72
C ASN A 36 -1.27 6.99 -9.39
N HIS A 37 -1.76 6.01 -8.64
CA HIS A 37 -2.66 4.98 -9.15
C HIS A 37 -4.15 5.28 -8.95
N SER A 38 -4.53 6.20 -8.05
CA SER A 38 -5.94 6.44 -7.71
C SER A 38 -6.46 7.83 -8.04
N ILE A 39 -5.62 8.87 -7.98
CA ILE A 39 -6.07 10.26 -8.18
C ILE A 39 -6.26 10.52 -9.67
N ILE A 40 -7.44 11.01 -10.04
CA ILE A 40 -7.78 11.37 -11.41
C ILE A 40 -7.40 12.83 -11.64
N HIS A 41 -6.51 13.06 -12.60
CA HIS A 41 -6.14 14.40 -13.02
C HIS A 41 -7.29 15.02 -13.83
N ARG A 42 -7.91 16.08 -13.29
CA ARG A 42 -9.12 16.71 -13.86
C ARG A 42 -9.01 17.08 -15.35
N ARG A 43 -7.82 17.51 -15.80
CA ARG A 43 -7.60 17.94 -17.20
C ARG A 43 -7.67 16.78 -18.20
N PHE A 44 -7.19 15.61 -17.81
CA PHE A 44 -7.02 14.47 -18.71
C PHE A 44 -8.01 13.34 -18.45
N ASN A 45 -8.74 13.43 -17.33
CA ASN A 45 -9.64 12.38 -16.83
C ASN A 45 -8.95 11.00 -16.75
N LYS A 46 -7.65 11.02 -16.44
CA LYS A 46 -6.76 9.86 -16.30
C LYS A 46 -5.94 10.02 -15.02
N THR A 47 -5.52 8.90 -14.44
CA THR A 47 -4.54 8.87 -13.35
C THR A 47 -3.12 9.15 -13.87
N PRO A 48 -2.18 9.63 -13.04
CA PRO A 48 -0.77 9.73 -13.42
C PRO A 48 -0.20 8.43 -13.98
N TYR A 49 -0.57 7.29 -13.40
CA TYR A 49 -0.16 5.97 -13.91
C TYR A 49 -0.67 5.70 -15.33
N GLU A 50 -1.95 6.01 -15.62
CA GLU A 50 -2.52 5.87 -16.96
C GLU A 50 -1.87 6.80 -17.98
N LEU A 51 -1.45 8.00 -17.56
CA LEU A 51 -0.78 8.95 -18.45
C LEU A 51 0.61 8.47 -18.88
N ILE A 52 1.33 7.77 -18.00
CA ILE A 52 2.70 7.32 -18.24
C ILE A 52 2.72 5.95 -18.94
N ASN A 53 1.84 5.03 -18.52
CA ASN A 53 1.90 3.63 -18.97
C ASN A 53 0.82 3.28 -20.01
N ASP A 54 -0.08 4.20 -20.33
CA ASP A 54 -1.28 4.02 -21.17
C ASP A 54 -2.10 2.76 -20.83
N ARG A 55 -2.06 2.37 -19.55
CA ARG A 55 -2.74 1.20 -18.99
C ARG A 55 -3.48 1.60 -17.73
N LYS A 56 -4.68 1.06 -17.54
CA LYS A 56 -5.43 1.23 -16.28
C LYS A 56 -4.66 0.59 -15.13
N PRO A 57 -4.44 1.30 -14.00
CA PRO A 57 -3.84 0.71 -12.83
C PRO A 57 -4.77 -0.34 -12.25
N ASP A 58 -4.20 -1.47 -11.87
CA ASP A 58 -4.86 -2.32 -10.88
C ASP A 58 -4.69 -1.66 -9.51
N ILE A 59 -5.77 -1.49 -8.76
CA ILE A 59 -5.77 -0.89 -7.42
C ILE A 59 -6.19 -1.89 -6.35
N SER A 60 -6.45 -3.14 -6.73
CA SER A 60 -6.87 -4.20 -5.81
C SER A 60 -5.79 -4.58 -4.80
N PHE A 61 -4.52 -4.36 -5.16
CA PHE A 61 -3.35 -4.62 -4.31
C PHE A 61 -3.08 -3.50 -3.28
N LEU A 62 -3.80 -2.38 -3.35
CA LEU A 62 -3.56 -1.26 -2.44
C LEU A 62 -4.10 -1.55 -1.03
N TYR A 63 -3.25 -1.40 -0.03
CA TYR A 63 -3.55 -1.59 1.39
C TYR A 63 -3.26 -0.32 2.17
N VAL A 64 -3.93 -0.17 3.31
CA VAL A 64 -3.76 0.99 4.19
C VAL A 64 -2.44 0.84 4.94
N PHE A 65 -1.55 1.83 4.83
CA PHE A 65 -0.33 1.91 5.62
C PHE A 65 -0.65 1.82 7.12
N GLY A 66 0.11 1.01 7.86
CA GLY A 66 -0.12 0.70 9.27
C GLY A 66 -1.25 -0.30 9.52
N ALA A 67 -1.84 -0.90 8.48
CA ALA A 67 -2.85 -1.93 8.69
C ALA A 67 -2.23 -3.17 9.34
N LEU A 68 -2.94 -3.73 10.33
CA LEU A 68 -2.60 -5.02 10.92
C LEU A 68 -2.66 -6.11 9.84
N CYS A 69 -1.59 -6.89 9.73
CA CYS A 69 -1.49 -7.99 8.78
C CYS A 69 -0.95 -9.25 9.46
N TYR A 70 -1.24 -10.39 8.85
CA TYR A 70 -0.84 -11.70 9.34
C TYR A 70 -0.03 -12.41 8.26
N PRO A 71 1.26 -12.07 8.08
CA PRO A 71 2.13 -12.79 7.16
C PRO A 71 2.14 -14.28 7.53
N LYS A 72 2.02 -15.13 6.52
CA LYS A 72 2.15 -16.56 6.70
C LYS A 72 3.55 -16.86 7.20
N ASN A 73 3.65 -17.56 8.32
CA ASN A 73 4.92 -17.97 8.87
C ASN A 73 5.40 -19.20 8.07
N ASP A 74 6.52 -19.06 7.37
CA ASP A 74 7.11 -20.07 6.47
C ASP A 74 8.29 -20.82 7.10
N ARG A 75 8.54 -20.60 8.41
CA ARG A 75 9.58 -21.32 9.14
C ARG A 75 9.32 -22.83 9.09
N GLU A 76 10.34 -23.58 8.71
CA GLU A 76 10.27 -25.04 8.58
C GLU A 76 10.00 -25.74 9.92
N ASP A 77 10.30 -25.08 11.04
CA ASP A 77 10.18 -25.61 12.39
C ASP A 77 8.76 -25.56 12.97
N ILE A 78 7.78 -25.05 12.22
CA ILE A 78 6.39 -24.94 12.69
C ILE A 78 5.75 -26.33 12.62
N GLY A 79 5.68 -26.99 13.77
CA GLY A 79 4.89 -28.22 13.92
C GLY A 79 3.42 -28.01 13.52
N LYS A 80 2.70 -29.10 13.26
CA LYS A 80 1.30 -29.12 12.73
C LYS A 80 0.27 -28.27 13.50
N LEU A 81 0.59 -27.83 14.72
CA LEU A 81 -0.26 -27.01 15.61
C LEU A 81 0.34 -25.63 15.95
N GLY A 82 1.45 -25.24 15.32
CA GLY A 82 2.05 -23.92 15.55
C GLY A 82 1.25 -22.79 14.90
N ALA A 83 1.47 -21.56 15.36
CA ALA A 83 0.85 -20.37 14.78
C ALA A 83 1.20 -20.28 13.29
N THR A 84 0.18 -20.23 12.44
CA THR A 84 0.33 -20.22 10.98
C THR A 84 0.69 -18.86 10.40
N GLY A 85 0.63 -17.81 11.21
CA GLY A 85 1.01 -16.46 10.81
C GLY A 85 1.49 -15.64 12.00
N ASP A 86 2.45 -14.78 11.72
CA ASP A 86 2.93 -13.79 12.69
C ASP A 86 2.03 -12.56 12.64
N ILE A 87 2.08 -11.71 13.67
CA ILE A 87 1.40 -10.40 13.65
C ILE A 87 2.40 -9.37 13.15
N GLY A 88 2.01 -8.55 12.19
CA GLY A 88 2.81 -7.42 11.73
C GLY A 88 1.94 -6.25 11.29
N PHE A 89 2.62 -5.16 10.92
CA PHE A 89 2.00 -3.97 10.36
C PHE A 89 2.46 -3.77 8.92
N PHE A 90 1.51 -3.52 8.02
CA PHE A 90 1.81 -3.19 6.63
C PHE A 90 2.52 -1.84 6.55
N ILE A 91 3.77 -1.83 6.07
CA ILE A 91 4.55 -0.59 5.92
C ILE A 91 4.72 -0.16 4.47
N GLY A 92 4.49 -1.01 3.48
CA GLY A 92 4.58 -0.57 2.08
C GLY A 92 4.85 -1.69 1.09
N TYR A 93 5.40 -1.30 -0.04
CA TYR A 93 5.61 -2.18 -1.20
C TYR A 93 7.10 -2.35 -1.47
N SER A 94 7.53 -3.55 -1.84
CA SER A 94 8.89 -3.82 -2.28
C SER A 94 9.16 -3.14 -3.63
N ALA A 95 10.34 -2.56 -3.80
CA ALA A 95 10.77 -1.96 -5.07
C ALA A 95 11.21 -3.02 -6.08
N ASP A 96 11.76 -4.14 -5.59
CA ASP A 96 12.47 -5.13 -6.40
C ASP A 96 11.65 -6.41 -6.63
N SER A 97 10.49 -6.52 -5.99
CA SER A 97 9.65 -7.73 -6.05
C SER A 97 8.17 -7.42 -5.88
N CYS A 98 7.32 -8.35 -6.33
CA CYS A 98 5.88 -8.33 -6.05
C CYS A 98 5.62 -8.80 -4.60
N ALA A 99 6.09 -8.01 -3.63
CA ALA A 99 6.01 -8.32 -2.21
C ALA A 99 5.60 -7.09 -1.39
N TYR A 100 4.97 -7.36 -0.26
CA TYR A 100 4.66 -6.34 0.74
C TYR A 100 5.78 -6.27 1.78
N ARG A 101 6.02 -5.06 2.28
CA ARG A 101 6.91 -4.82 3.41
C ARG A 101 6.08 -4.77 4.67
N ILE A 102 6.52 -5.51 5.68
CA ILE A 102 5.82 -5.69 6.96
C ILE A 102 6.82 -5.41 8.08
N TYR A 103 6.36 -4.73 9.14
CA TYR A 103 7.10 -4.50 10.38
C TYR A 103 6.56 -5.39 11.49
#